data_AF-A0AAW9RXE3-F1
#
_entry.id   AF-A0AAW9RXE3-F1
#
_cell.length_a   1.000
_cell.length_b   1.000
_cell.length_c   1.000
_cell.angle_alpha   90.00
_cell.angle_beta   90.00
_cell.angle_gamma   90.00
#
_symmetry.space_group_name_H-M   'P 1'
#
loop_
_entity.id
_entity.type
_entity.pdbx_description
1 polymer ?
#
loop_
_entity_poly.entity_id
_entity_poly.type
_entity_poly.pdbx_seq_one_letter_code
_entity_poly.pdbx_strand_id
1 'polypeptide(L)'
;MKIVDILTGRCPNCQGDAIFPNKSLFSFRFKKMHDKCTKCGNHYSKEPGFFMGAMYVSYGIAVAECIIVYLLSSMLYEFEAFDINLLIIIGVMILLLFPFNFRMSRIIWIYMFS
;
A
#
# COMPACT_ATOMS: atom_id res chain seq x y z
N MET A 1 14.27 7.72 10.32
CA MET A 1 13.37 6.98 9.40
C MET A 1 14.20 6.48 8.23
N LYS A 2 14.38 5.17 8.06
CA LYS A 2 14.93 4.62 6.81
C LYS A 2 13.74 4.25 5.92
N ILE A 3 13.73 4.70 4.67
CA ILE A 3 12.69 4.36 3.68
C ILE A 3 12.53 2.84 3.54
N VAL A 4 13.63 2.10 3.74
CA VAL A 4 13.68 0.64 3.77
C VAL A 4 12.76 0.03 4.85
N ASP A 5 12.57 0.70 5.99
CA ASP A 5 11.74 0.19 7.09
C ASP A 5 10.24 0.34 6.77
N ILE A 6 9.86 1.37 6.01
CA ILE A 6 8.50 1.57 5.50
C ILE A 6 8.18 0.48 4.47
N LEU A 7 9.09 0.21 3.54
CA LEU A 7 8.91 -0.82 2.51
C LEU A 7 8.89 -2.24 3.08
N THR A 8 9.68 -2.49 4.14
CA THR A 8 9.70 -3.80 4.82
C THR A 8 8.61 -3.95 5.88
N GLY A 9 7.84 -2.88 6.15
CA GLY A 9 6.75 -2.88 7.13
C GLY A 9 7.22 -3.20 8.53
N ARG A 10 8.38 -2.68 8.96
CA ARG A 10 8.86 -2.84 10.34
C ARG A 10 8.12 -1.92 11.30
N CYS A 11 8.21 -2.22 12.59
CA CYS A 11 7.67 -1.34 13.61
C CYS A 11 8.36 0.06 13.56
N PRO A 12 7.62 1.18 13.52
CA PRO A 12 8.20 2.52 13.48
C PRO A 12 8.98 2.88 14.75
N ASN A 13 8.58 2.32 15.90
CA ASN A 13 9.19 2.61 17.20
C ASN A 13 10.48 1.81 17.43
N CYS A 14 10.45 0.49 17.22
CA CYS A 14 11.59 -0.39 17.57
C CYS A 14 12.34 -1.00 16.37
N GLN A 15 11.84 -0.80 15.14
CA GLN A 15 12.39 -1.36 13.89
C GLN A 15 12.62 -2.89 13.88
N GLY A 16 12.02 -3.60 14.85
CA GLY A 16 12.22 -5.03 15.08
C GLY A 16 11.27 -5.87 14.23
N ASP A 17 10.06 -6.08 14.75
CA ASP A 17 9.10 -6.98 14.13
C ASP A 17 8.33 -6.34 12.98
N ALA A 18 7.95 -7.18 12.02
CA ALA A 18 7.09 -6.81 10.92
C ALA A 18 5.64 -6.61 11.41
N ILE A 19 5.01 -5.54 10.95
CA ILE A 19 3.60 -5.20 11.19
C ILE A 19 2.69 -6.31 10.61
N PHE A 20 3.09 -6.87 9.46
CA PHE A 20 2.40 -7.97 8.80
C PHE A 20 3.16 -9.29 9.00
N PRO A 21 2.49 -10.37 9.46
CA PRO A 21 3.12 -11.68 9.65
C PRO A 21 3.61 -12.31 8.35
N ASN A 22 2.98 -11.99 7.22
CA ASN A 22 3.39 -12.53 5.93
C ASN A 22 4.29 -11.54 5.18
N LYS A 23 5.53 -11.95 4.88
CA LYS A 23 6.50 -11.16 4.12
C LYS A 23 6.11 -10.95 2.66
N SER A 24 5.31 -11.85 2.08
CA SER A 24 4.86 -11.72 0.68
C SER A 24 3.79 -10.64 0.54
N LEU A 25 4.08 -9.58 -0.23
CA LEU A 25 3.18 -8.45 -0.51
C LEU A 25 1.92 -8.86 -1.29
N PHE A 26 1.97 -9.96 -2.05
CA PHE A 26 0.88 -10.45 -2.89
C PHE A 26 0.09 -11.62 -2.29
N SER A 27 0.32 -11.96 -1.03
CA SER A 27 -0.40 -13.07 -0.40
C SER A 27 -1.90 -12.79 -0.24
N PHE A 28 -2.76 -13.76 -0.58
CA PHE A 28 -4.21 -13.74 -0.33
C PHE A 28 -4.60 -13.43 1.12
N ARG A 29 -3.74 -13.71 2.11
CA ARG A 29 -3.92 -13.32 3.52
C ARG A 29 -3.39 -11.91 3.83
N PHE A 30 -3.54 -10.95 2.92
CA PHE A 30 -3.02 -9.57 3.07
C PHE A 30 -3.71 -8.76 4.17
N LYS A 31 -4.91 -9.17 4.61
CA LYS A 31 -5.67 -8.50 5.68
C LYS A 31 -5.13 -8.78 7.08
N LYS A 32 -4.40 -9.89 7.28
CA LYS A 32 -3.93 -10.28 8.61
C LYS A 32 -2.76 -9.39 9.01
N MET A 33 -2.95 -8.62 10.07
CA MET A 33 -1.98 -7.68 10.64
C MET A 33 -1.86 -7.99 12.14
N HIS A 34 -0.70 -7.72 12.74
CA HIS A 34 -0.59 -7.73 14.19
C HIS A 34 -1.26 -6.47 14.76
N ASP A 35 -1.96 -6.57 15.90
CA ASP A 35 -2.54 -5.40 16.58
C ASP A 35 -1.50 -4.61 17.37
N LYS A 36 -0.47 -5.30 17.87
CA LYS A 36 0.65 -4.74 18.61
C LYS A 36 1.98 -5.33 18.17
N CYS A 37 3.06 -4.58 18.35
CA CYS A 37 4.41 -5.08 18.15
C CYS A 37 4.78 -6.12 19.22
N THR A 38 5.30 -7.28 18.81
CA THR A 38 5.75 -8.33 19.73
C THR A 38 7.01 -7.97 20.50
N LYS A 39 7.87 -7.10 19.97
CA LYS A 39 9.12 -6.66 20.62
C LYS A 39 8.96 -5.49 21.60
N CYS A 40 8.21 -4.44 21.23
CA CYS A 40 8.07 -3.24 22.06
C CYS A 40 6.66 -3.02 22.63
N GLY A 41 5.69 -3.88 22.31
CA GLY A 41 4.32 -3.76 22.81
C GLY A 41 3.51 -2.61 22.21
N ASN A 42 4.06 -1.82 21.29
CA ASN A 42 3.37 -0.68 20.70
C ASN A 42 2.10 -1.12 19.94
N HIS A 43 0.96 -0.52 20.27
CA HIS A 43 -0.30 -0.75 19.57
C HIS A 43 -0.34 0.02 18.26
N TYR A 44 -0.62 -0.66 17.15
CA TYR A 44 -0.67 -0.04 15.83
C TYR A 44 -2.00 0.68 15.56
N SER A 45 -3.09 0.23 16.21
CA SER A 45 -4.37 0.94 16.24
C SER A 45 -4.44 1.80 17.49
N LYS A 46 -4.38 3.12 17.35
CA LYS A 46 -4.52 4.05 18.47
C LYS A 46 -5.99 4.26 18.87
N GLU A 47 -6.88 4.26 17.88
CA GLU A 47 -8.30 4.58 18.03
C GLU A 47 -9.20 3.60 17.25
N PRO A 48 -10.45 3.38 17.66
CA PRO A 48 -11.41 2.63 16.84
C PRO A 48 -11.61 3.34 15.50
N GLY A 49 -11.46 2.61 14.39
CA GLY A 49 -11.55 3.19 13.05
C GLY A 49 -10.28 3.90 12.57
N PHE A 50 -9.15 3.80 13.28
CA PHE A 50 -7.87 4.43 12.90
C PHE A 50 -7.46 4.20 11.43
N PHE A 51 -7.76 3.03 10.86
CA PHE A 51 -7.42 2.69 9.47
C PHE A 51 -8.39 3.23 8.42
N MET A 52 -9.45 3.95 8.79
CA MET A 52 -10.31 4.65 7.83
C MET A 52 -9.49 5.69 7.06
N GLY A 53 -8.57 6.38 7.74
CA GLY A 53 -7.67 7.33 7.10
C GLY A 53 -6.69 6.68 6.10
N ALA A 54 -6.26 5.44 6.37
CA ALA A 54 -5.42 4.68 5.45
C ALA A 54 -6.12 4.41 4.09
N MET A 55 -7.44 4.50 4.00
CA MET A 55 -8.14 4.40 2.71
C MET A 55 -7.82 5.57 1.78
N TYR A 56 -7.67 6.79 2.31
CA TYR A 56 -7.28 7.96 1.51
C TYR A 56 -5.84 7.83 0.99
N VAL A 57 -4.94 7.26 1.79
CA VAL A 57 -3.57 6.95 1.34
C VAL A 57 -3.61 5.94 0.19
N SER A 58 -4.48 4.92 0.27
CA SER A 58 -4.66 3.94 -0.81
C SER A 58 -5.17 4.58 -2.09
N TYR A 59 -6.07 5.56 -1.98
CA TYR A 59 -6.52 6.31 -3.13
C TYR A 59 -5.37 7.09 -3.78
N GLY A 60 -4.55 7.79 -2.98
CA GLY A 60 -3.38 8.50 -3.48
C GLY A 60 -2.39 7.60 -4.22
N ILE A 61 -2.13 6.39 -3.69
CA ILE A 61 -1.27 5.41 -4.35
C ILE A 61 -1.89 4.95 -5.67
N ALA A 62 -3.18 4.62 -5.70
CA ALA A 62 -3.86 4.19 -6.92
C ALA A 62 -3.85 5.29 -8.00
N VAL A 63 -4.02 6.56 -7.63
CA VAL A 63 -3.92 7.69 -8.57
C VAL A 63 -2.50 7.78 -9.14
N ALA A 64 -1.46 7.63 -8.31
CA ALA A 64 -0.08 7.61 -8.78
C ALA A 64 0.19 6.44 -9.73
N GLU A 65 -0.33 5.24 -9.44
CA GLU A 65 -0.26 4.08 -10.33
C GLU A 65 -0.93 4.36 -11.68
N CYS A 66 -2.13 4.95 -11.68
CA CYS A 66 -2.83 5.33 -12.92
C CYS A 66 -2.00 6.28 -13.78
N ILE A 67 -1.41 7.32 -13.17
CA ILE A 67 -0.57 8.30 -13.89
C ILE A 67 0.66 7.62 -14.49
N ILE A 68 1.34 6.76 -13.73
CA ILE A 68 2.52 6.02 -14.20
C ILE A 68 2.15 5.11 -15.38
N VAL A 69 1.07 4.34 -15.27
CA VAL A 69 0.61 3.44 -16.34
C VAL A 69 0.22 4.23 -17.59
N TYR A 70 -0.47 5.36 -17.42
CA TYR A 70 -0.84 6.24 -18.52
C TYR A 70 0.39 6.78 -19.26
N LEU A 71 1.37 7.32 -18.54
CA LEU A 71 2.60 7.85 -19.12
C LEU A 71 3.42 6.76 -19.82
N LEU A 72 3.55 5.58 -19.22
CA LEU A 72 4.26 4.46 -19.85
C LEU A 72 3.56 3.99 -21.12
N SER A 73 2.23 3.94 -21.10
CA SER A 73 1.42 3.51 -22.24
C SER A 73 1.50 4.51 -23.39
N SER A 74 1.44 5.81 -23.10
CA SER A 74 1.53 6.88 -24.11
C SER A 74 2.92 7.01 -24.74
N MET A 75 3.98 6.59 -24.04
CA MET A 75 5.34 6.54 -24.61
C MET A 75 5.55 5.35 -25.54
N LEU A 76 4.86 4.22 -25.31
CA LEU A 76 5.05 2.99 -26.07
C LEU A 76 4.09 2.88 -27.26
N TYR A 77 2.91 3.51 -27.17
CA TYR A 77 1.86 3.42 -28.17
C TYR A 77 1.12 4.76 -28.30
N GLU A 78 0.65 5.07 -29.50
CA GLU A 78 -0.26 6.19 -29.75
C GLU A 78 -1.68 5.79 -29.36
N PHE A 79 -2.02 5.97 -28.09
CA PHE A 79 -3.39 5.81 -27.61
C PHE A 79 -4.18 7.11 -27.76
N GLU A 80 -5.41 7.02 -28.27
CA GLU A 80 -6.37 8.12 -28.10
C GLU A 80 -6.76 8.27 -26.62
N ALA A 81 -7.17 9.47 -26.22
CA ALA A 81 -7.47 9.80 -24.82
C ALA A 81 -8.54 8.89 -24.16
N PHE A 82 -9.38 8.21 -24.96
CA PHE A 82 -10.44 7.31 -24.50
C PHE A 82 -10.34 5.90 -25.10
N ASP A 83 -9.12 5.36 -25.25
CA ASP A 83 -8.96 3.97 -25.65
C ASP A 83 -9.43 3.00 -24.55
N ILE A 84 -10.34 2.08 -24.90
CA ILE A 84 -10.83 1.03 -24.01
C ILE A 84 -9.71 0.09 -23.55
N ASN A 85 -8.68 -0.12 -24.37
CA ASN A 85 -7.54 -0.95 -24.03
C ASN A 85 -6.74 -0.36 -22.87
N LEU A 86 -6.54 0.96 -22.87
CA LEU A 86 -5.88 1.68 -21.78
C LEU A 86 -6.67 1.55 -20.47
N LEU A 87 -8.00 1.66 -20.54
CA LEU A 87 -8.87 1.47 -19.37
C LEU A 87 -8.75 0.04 -18.80
N ILE A 88 -8.73 -0.98 -19.67
CA ILE A 88 -8.56 -2.38 -19.26
C ILE A 88 -7.20 -2.59 -18.61
N ILE A 89 -6.12 -2.05 -19.18
CA ILE A 89 -4.76 -2.15 -18.64
C ILE A 89 -4.70 -1.56 -17.23
N ILE A 90 -5.22 -0.34 -17.04
CA ILE A 90 -5.26 0.33 -15.74
C ILE A 90 -6.09 -0.49 -14.74
N GLY A 91 -7.27 -0.95 -15.14
CA GLY A 91 -8.15 -1.77 -14.28
C GLY A 91 -7.50 -3.08 -13.83
N VAL A 92 -6.84 -3.79 -14.74
CA VAL A 92 -6.11 -5.03 -14.43
C VAL A 92 -4.92 -4.76 -13.51
N MET A 93 -4.17 -3.68 -13.74
CA MET A 93 -3.05 -3.30 -12.88
C MET A 93 -3.50 -3.01 -11.45
N ILE A 94 -4.53 -2.20 -11.26
CA ILE A 94 -5.07 -1.88 -9.93
C ILE A 94 -5.55 -3.15 -9.22
N LEU A 95 -6.20 -4.06 -9.95
CA LEU A 95 -6.70 -5.31 -9.37
C LEU A 95 -5.55 -6.22 -8.91
N LEU A 96 -4.48 -6.31 -9.69
CA LEU A 96 -3.27 -7.07 -9.36
C LEU A 96 -2.49 -6.46 -8.18
N LEU A 97 -2.44 -5.13 -8.11
CA LEU A 97 -1.75 -4.37 -7.07
C LEU A 97 -2.61 -4.12 -5.83
N PHE A 98 -3.88 -4.53 -5.84
CA PHE A 98 -4.79 -4.39 -4.69
C PHE A 98 -4.20 -4.84 -3.33
N PRO A 99 -3.61 -6.05 -3.17
CA PRO A 99 -3.04 -6.46 -1.88
C PRO A 99 -1.82 -5.62 -1.48
N PHE A 100 -1.07 -5.11 -2.47
CA PHE A 100 0.07 -4.22 -2.25
C PHE A 100 -0.42 -2.84 -1.76
N ASN A 101 -1.36 -2.23 -2.47
CA ASN A 101 -1.98 -0.94 -2.12
C ASN A 101 -2.56 -0.97 -0.71
N PHE A 102 -3.32 -2.01 -0.37
CA PHE A 102 -3.89 -2.16 0.97
C PHE A 102 -2.83 -2.17 2.07
N ARG A 103 -1.73 -2.91 1.88
CA ARG A 103 -0.65 -3.02 2.88
C ARG A 103 0.13 -1.72 3.00
N MET A 104 0.61 -1.19 1.88
CA MET A 104 1.43 0.02 1.86
C MET A 104 0.69 1.20 2.49
N SER A 105 -0.60 1.35 2.19
CA SER A 105 -1.42 2.40 2.76
C SER A 105 -1.48 2.36 4.27
N ARG A 106 -1.63 1.16 4.85
CA ARG A 106 -1.66 0.98 6.31
C ARG A 106 -0.30 1.21 6.95
N ILE A 107 0.78 0.77 6.30
CA ILE A 107 2.13 1.01 6.81
C ILE A 107 2.44 2.51 6.79
N ILE A 108 2.20 3.19 5.67
CA ILE A 108 2.41 4.63 5.54
C ILE A 108 1.59 5.39 6.58
N TRP A 109 0.32 5.02 6.75
CA TRP A 109 -0.54 5.63 7.76
C TRP A 109 -0.01 5.42 9.18
N ILE A 110 0.38 4.19 9.53
CA ILE A 110 1.00 3.92 10.83
C ILE A 110 2.24 4.79 11.01
N TYR A 111 3.15 4.86 10.03
CA TYR A 111 4.36 5.67 10.11
C TYR A 111 4.10 7.19 10.20
N MET A 112 3.04 7.69 9.57
CA MET A 112 2.67 9.11 9.62
C MET A 112 2.13 9.52 10.99
N PHE A 113 1.50 8.58 11.70
CA PHE A 113 0.89 8.82 13.01
C PHE A 113 1.61 8.12 14.16
N SER A 114 2.79 7.53 13.95
CA SER A 114 3.56 6.85 15.00
C SER A 114 4.57 7.76 15.66
#